data_AF-A0A937KAR7-F1
#
_entry.id   AF-A0A937KAR7-F1
#
_cell.length_a   1.000
_cell.length_b   1.000
_cell.length_c   1.000
_cell.angle_alpha   90.00
_cell.angle_beta   90.00
_cell.angle_gamma   90.00
#
_symmetry.space_group_name_H-M   'P 1'
#
loop_
_entity.id
_entity.type
_entity.pdbx_description
1 polymer ?
#
loop_
_entity_poly.entity_id
_entity_poly.type
_entity_poly.pdbx_seq_one_letter_code
_entity_poly.pdbx_strand_id
1 'polypeptide(L)' 'MQGLSINAMRVGWRYRLRNFDETYEFETLQKLNSENFLLKDLHTLERYELHDLVKFGRGKDFEIREL' A
#
# COMPACT_ATOMS: atom_id res chain seq x y z
N MET A 1 3.84 -14.76 10.11
CA MET A 1 2.51 -14.12 10.05
C MET A 1 2.30 -13.73 8.60
N GLN A 2 1.20 -14.16 7.98
CA GLN A 2 0.98 -13.94 6.55
C GLN A 2 0.63 -12.47 6.34
N GLY A 3 1.50 -11.73 5.64
CA GLY A 3 1.22 -10.34 5.28
C GLY A 3 -0.07 -10.23 4.48
N LEU A 4 -0.81 -9.14 4.66
CA LEU A 4 -2.04 -8.91 3.93
C LEU A 4 -1.74 -8.83 2.43
N SER A 5 -2.51 -9.53 1.61
CA SER A 5 -2.37 -9.42 0.15
C SER A 5 -2.96 -8.10 -0.33
N ILE A 6 -2.33 -7.49 -1.35
CA ILE A 6 -2.85 -6.30 -2.04
C ILE A 6 -4.33 -6.46 -2.44
N ASN A 7 -4.70 -7.65 -2.92
CA ASN A 7 -6.08 -7.96 -3.32
C ASN A 7 -7.08 -7.97 -2.16
N ALA A 8 -6.62 -8.05 -0.91
CA ALA A 8 -7.48 -7.98 0.27
C ALA A 8 -7.75 -6.54 0.74
N MET A 9 -7.05 -5.55 0.19
CA MET A 9 -7.23 -4.15 0.57
C MET A 9 -8.60 -3.61 0.13
N ARG A 10 -9.20 -2.77 0.97
CA ARG A 10 -10.50 -2.14 0.74
C ARG A 10 -10.37 -0.65 0.66
N VAL A 11 -11.11 -0.02 -0.25
CA VAL A 11 -11.16 1.44 -0.38
C VAL A 11 -11.71 2.08 0.90
N GLY A 12 -11.09 3.18 1.34
CA GLY A 12 -11.42 3.91 2.56
C GLY A 12 -10.73 3.37 3.82
N TRP A 13 -9.86 2.36 3.69
CA TRP A 13 -9.09 1.79 4.80
C TRP A 13 -7.63 2.23 4.75
N ARG A 14 -7.01 2.24 5.94
CA ARG A 14 -5.62 2.61 6.16
C ARG A 14 -4.75 1.38 6.28
N TYR A 15 -3.64 1.40 5.57
CA TYR A 15 -2.68 0.32 5.52
C TYR A 15 -1.27 0.86 5.75
N ARG A 16 -0.44 0.02 6.33
CA ARG A 16 1.00 0.20 6.46
C ARG A 16 1.69 -0.86 5.62
N LEU A 17 2.50 -0.44 4.67
CA LEU A 17 3.34 -1.28 3.83
C LEU A 17 4.79 -1.11 4.24
N ARG A 18 5.47 -2.21 4.55
CA ARG A 18 6.91 -2.24 4.75
C ARG A 18 7.58 -2.87 3.54
N ASN A 19 8.61 -2.22 3.00
CA ASN A 19 9.37 -2.71 1.87
C ASN A 19 10.81 -2.17 1.95
N PHE A 20 11.82 -3.02 1.73
CA PHE A 20 13.25 -2.62 1.78
C PHE A 20 13.64 -1.81 3.03
N ASP A 21 13.13 -2.19 4.20
CA ASP A 21 13.30 -1.47 5.49
C ASP A 21 12.62 -0.09 5.57
N GLU A 22 12.01 0.39 4.48
CA GLU A 22 11.13 1.55 4.47
C GLU A 22 9.70 1.18 4.85
N THR A 23 9.02 2.09 5.54
CA THR A 23 7.61 1.92 5.94
C THR A 23 6.79 3.05 5.35
N TYR A 24 5.75 2.69 4.62
CA TYR A 24 4.80 3.59 3.98
C TYR A 24 3.44 3.43 4.64
N GLU A 25 2.83 4.53 5.03
CA GLU A 25 1.53 4.55 5.70
C GLU A 25 0.55 5.34 4.84
N PHE A 26 -0.48 4.67 4.34
CA PHE A 26 -1.38 5.26 3.37
C PHE A 26 -2.84 4.86 3.58
N GLU A 27 -3.71 5.72 3.12
CA GLU A 27 -5.14 5.48 3.02
C GLU A 27 -5.50 5.19 1.56
N THR A 28 -6.27 4.12 1.34
CA THR A 28 -6.83 3.83 0.02
C THR A 28 -7.99 4.77 -0.26
N LEU A 29 -7.86 5.61 -1.28
CA LEU A 29 -8.90 6.59 -1.65
C LEU A 29 -9.89 6.02 -2.67
N GLN A 30 -9.37 5.35 -3.71
CA GLN A 30 -10.20 4.86 -4.80
C GLN A 30 -9.54 3.64 -5.46
N LYS A 31 -10.35 2.71 -5.97
CA LYS A 31 -9.86 1.64 -6.83
C LYS A 31 -9.73 2.16 -8.26
N LEU A 32 -8.52 2.15 -8.81
CA LEU A 32 -8.27 2.60 -10.19
C LEU A 32 -8.53 1.44 -11.17
N ASN A 33 -7.97 0.26 -10.90
CA ASN A 33 -8.12 -0.97 -11.71
C ASN A 33 -8.30 -2.20 -10.80
N SER A 34 -8.51 -3.39 -11.39
CA SER A 34 -8.63 -4.66 -10.64
C SER A 34 -7.52 -4.87 -9.60
N GLU A 35 -6.30 -4.45 -9.91
CA GLU A 35 -5.09 -4.62 -9.07
C GLU A 35 -4.40 -3.29 -8.71
N ASN A 36 -5.01 -2.14 -9.00
CA ASN A 36 -4.41 -0.83 -8.72
C ASN A 36 -5.35 0.09 -7.95
N PHE A 37 -4.81 0.81 -6.99
CA PHE A 37 -5.54 1.68 -6.08
C PHE A 37 -4.84 3.03 -6.00
N LEU A 38 -5.64 4.09 -5.94
CA LEU A 38 -5.20 5.41 -5.57
C LEU A 38 -5.02 5.43 -4.05
N LEU A 39 -3.79 5.71 -3.64
CA LEU A 39 -3.37 5.79 -2.26
C LEU A 39 -3.09 7.24 -1.92
N LYS A 40 -3.28 7.58 -0.65
CA LYS A 40 -2.90 8.86 -0.09
C LYS A 40 -1.99 8.63 1.10
N ASP A 41 -0.81 9.22 1.05
CA ASP A 41 0.13 9.19 2.15
C ASP A 41 -0.48 9.87 3.38
N LEU A 42 -0.31 9.24 4.54
CA LEU A 42 -0.80 9.80 5.80
C LEU A 42 0.11 10.91 6.35
N HIS A 43 1.39 10.92 6.00
CA HIS A 43 2.39 11.87 6.48
C HIS A 43 2.57 13.06 5.53
N THR A 44 2.70 12.80 4.23
CA THR A 44 2.95 13.85 3.23
C THR A 44 1.68 14.38 2.58
N LEU A 45 0.53 13.69 2.74
CA LEU A 45 -0.74 13.96 2.05
C LEU A 45 -0.65 13.84 0.52
N GLU A 46 0.46 13.35 -0.01
CA GLU A 46 0.64 13.09 -1.44
C GLU A 46 -0.23 11.92 -1.88
N ARG A 47 -0.56 11.91 -3.17
CA ARG A 47 -1.39 10.86 -3.77
C ARG A 47 -0.55 10.10 -4.79
N TYR A 48 -0.48 8.80 -4.62
CA TYR A 48 0.26 7.92 -5.51
C TYR A 48 -0.50 6.62 -5.74
N GLU A 49 -0.07 5.87 -6.73
CA GLU A 49 -0.68 4.59 -7.07
C GLU A 49 0.00 3.47 -6.29
N LEU A 50 -0.76 2.46 -5.89
CA LEU A 50 -0.18 1.26 -5.29
C LEU A 50 0.90 0.65 -6.19
N HIS A 51 0.67 0.66 -7.51
CA HIS A 51 1.64 0.19 -8.48
C HIS A 51 3.02 0.86 -8.29
N ASP A 52 3.06 2.13 -7.92
CA ASP A 52 4.30 2.89 -7.76
C ASP A 52 5.14 2.38 -6.57
N LEU A 53 4.48 1.90 -5.51
CA LEU A 53 5.15 1.28 -4.35
C LEU A 53 5.71 -0.12 -4.65
N VAL A 54 5.10 -0.83 -5.60
CA VAL A 54 5.46 -2.22 -5.92
C VAL A 54 6.20 -2.37 -7.25
N LYS A 55 6.34 -1.31 -8.05
CA LYS A 55 7.00 -1.34 -9.37
C LYS A 55 8.47 -1.71 -9.28
N PHE A 56 9.13 -1.35 -8.18
CA PHE A 56 10.53 -1.67 -7.92
C PHE A 56 10.75 -3.10 -7.40
N GLY A 57 9.67 -3.88 -7.24
CA GLY A 57 9.72 -5.23 -6.70
C GLY A 57 9.44 -5.28 -5.20
N ARG A 58 9.27 -6.51 -4.70
CA ARG A 58 8.99 -6.79 -3.29
C ARG A 58 10.28 -7.27 -2.63
N GLY A 59 10.77 -6.50 -1.67
CA GLY A 59 11.89 -6.91 -0.83
C GLY A 59 11.54 -8.14 0.02
N LYS A 60 12.54 -8.76 0.64
CA LYS A 60 12.35 -9.92 1.53
C LYS A 60 11.48 -9.59 2.76
N ASP A 61 11.45 -8.32 3.17
CA ASP A 61 10.66 -7.80 4.29
C ASP A 61 9.30 -7.23 3.85
N PHE A 62 8.84 -7.56 2.63
CA PHE A 62 7.56 -7.05 2.14
C PHE A 62 6.40 -7.51 3.02
N GLU A 63 5.77 -6.57 3.70
CA GLU A 63 4.66 -6.84 4.60
C GLU A 63 3.63 -5.72 4.52
N ILE A 64 2.36 -6.06 4.37
CA ILE A 64 1.25 -5.11 4.48
C ILE A 64 0.46 -5.46 5.73
N ARG A 65 0.15 -4.44 6.53
CA ARG A 65 -0.68 -4.51 7.72
C ARG A 65 -1.78 -3.47 7.67
N GLU A 66 -2.92 -3.80 8.23
CA GLU A 66 -3.98 -2.83 8.52
C GLU A 66 -3.59 -2.00 9.75
N LEU A 67 -3.87 -0.69 9.69
CA LEU A 67 -3.68 0.25 10.79
C LEU A 67 -4.90 0.30 11.72
#